data_AF-A0A0U1QNZ6-F1
#
_entry.id   AF-A0A0U1QNZ6-F1
#
_cell.length_a   1.000
_cell.length_b   1.000
_cell.length_c   1.000
_cell.angle_alpha   90.00
_cell.angle_beta   90.00
_cell.angle_gamma   90.00
#
_symmetry.space_group_name_H-M   'P 1'
#
loop_
_entity.id
_entity.type
_entity.pdbx_description
1 polymer ?
#
loop_
_entity_poly.entity_id
_entity_poly.type
_entity_poly.pdbx_seq_one_letter_code
_entity_poly.pdbx_strand_id
1 'polypeptide(L)'
;METFGQKLNYLRKSHKLSLDDLVKQLKDRYETNISKSMISRYENDKSDVTLENVRIFTDFFDVPQDYFIKDNKKLDNSGLPKLSVKEEHDIGKQLEKILKNMDDGTALAFDGEPMDDETKDLVRAAIESNLHLTKKLAKKKFTPKKYRNWE
;
A
#
# COMPACT_ATOMS: atom_id res chain seq x y z
N MET A 1 10.38 3.57 9.61
CA MET A 1 9.15 2.78 9.78
C MET A 1 8.03 3.79 9.86
N GLU A 2 7.00 3.65 9.02
CA GLU A 2 5.81 4.49 9.18
C GLU A 2 5.01 3.96 10.36
N THR A 3 4.89 4.78 11.40
CA THR A 3 4.18 4.42 12.62
C THR A 3 2.67 4.36 12.39
N PHE A 4 1.95 3.74 13.31
CA PHE A 4 0.48 3.78 13.31
C PHE A 4 -0.03 5.22 13.22
N GLY A 5 0.54 6.13 14.02
CA GLY A 5 0.12 7.53 14.07
C GLY A 5 0.30 8.25 12.74
N GLN A 6 1.42 8.02 12.06
CA GLN A 6 1.70 8.59 10.75
C GLN A 6 0.69 8.14 9.69
N LYS A 7 0.32 6.85 9.68
CA LYS A 7 -0.67 6.31 8.75
C LYS A 7 -2.08 6.84 9.01
N LEU A 8 -2.47 6.95 10.28
CA LEU A 8 -3.76 7.51 10.67
C LEU A 8 -3.87 8.98 10.27
N ASN A 9 -2.81 9.76 10.49
CA ASN A 9 -2.75 11.16 10.09
C ASN A 9 -2.86 11.29 8.56
N TYR A 10 -2.13 10.46 7.82
CA TYR A 10 -2.19 10.42 6.35
C TYR A 10 -3.62 10.17 5.85
N LEU A 11 -4.30 9.12 6.35
CA LEU A 11 -5.68 8.81 5.97
C LEU A 11 -6.64 9.95 6.31
N ARG A 12 -6.54 10.52 7.52
CA ARG A 12 -7.40 11.66 7.88
C ARG A 12 -7.21 12.84 6.92
N LYS A 13 -5.95 13.15 6.55
CA LYS A 13 -5.63 14.26 5.65
C LYS A 13 -6.01 13.98 4.20
N SER A 14 -5.86 12.76 3.69
CA SER A 14 -6.28 12.39 2.33
C SER A 14 -7.80 12.50 2.17
N HIS A 15 -8.56 12.19 3.22
CA HIS A 15 -10.01 12.40 3.29
C HIS A 15 -10.42 13.85 3.62
N LYS A 16 -9.45 14.77 3.73
CA LYS A 16 -9.65 16.20 4.04
C LYS A 16 -10.41 16.46 5.35
N LEU A 17 -10.26 15.57 6.33
CA LEU A 17 -10.95 15.68 7.62
C LEU A 17 -10.11 16.47 8.65
N SER A 18 -10.75 17.37 9.38
CA SER A 18 -10.16 17.87 10.63
C SER A 18 -10.21 16.78 11.72
N LEU A 19 -9.51 17.00 12.83
CA LEU A 19 -9.62 16.08 13.97
C LEU A 19 -11.06 16.07 14.53
N ASP A 20 -11.73 17.22 14.53
CA ASP A 20 -13.11 17.33 15.01
C ASP A 20 -14.09 16.63 14.07
N ASP A 21 -13.88 16.75 12.75
CA ASP A 21 -14.72 16.08 11.76
C ASP A 21 -14.60 14.56 11.85
N LEU A 22 -13.37 14.05 12.01
CA LEU A 22 -13.14 12.62 12.17
C LEU A 22 -13.83 12.09 13.43
N VAL A 23 -13.67 12.77 14.57
CA VAL A 23 -14.35 12.38 15.82
C VAL A 23 -15.87 12.37 15.65
N LYS A 24 -16.43 13.41 15.02
CA LYS A 24 -17.86 13.50 14.78
C LYS A 24 -18.36 12.33 13.95
N GLN A 25 -17.70 12.04 12.82
CA GLN A 25 -18.11 10.93 11.95
C GLN A 25 -17.96 9.56 12.59
N LEU A 26 -16.90 9.34 13.38
CA LEU A 26 -16.72 8.08 14.11
C LEU A 26 -17.80 7.89 15.18
N LYS A 27 -18.14 8.95 15.91
CA LYS A 27 -19.20 8.91 16.92
C LYS A 27 -20.57 8.66 16.30
N ASP A 28 -20.88 9.33 15.19
CA ASP A 28 -22.14 9.20 14.48
C ASP A 28 -22.33 7.79 13.87
N ARG A 29 -21.24 7.13 13.46
CA ARG A 29 -21.29 5.81 12.80
C ARG A 29 -21.15 4.61 13.72
N TYR A 30 -20.31 4.69 14.76
CA TYR A 30 -19.94 3.52 15.58
C TYR A 30 -20.16 3.74 17.08
N GLU A 31 -20.81 4.83 17.49
CA GLU A 31 -21.06 5.18 18.90
C GLU A 31 -19.79 5.14 19.79
N THR A 32 -18.65 5.53 19.22
CA THR A 32 -17.36 5.42 19.91
C THR A 32 -17.16 6.50 20.97
N ASN A 33 -16.34 6.20 21.97
CA ASN A 33 -15.83 7.17 22.94
C ASN A 33 -14.51 7.81 22.51
N ILE A 34 -14.09 7.68 21.25
CA ILE A 34 -12.82 8.23 20.75
C ILE A 34 -12.91 9.76 20.74
N SER A 35 -11.99 10.41 21.46
CA SER A 35 -11.95 11.87 21.59
C SER A 35 -10.88 12.50 20.71
N LYS A 36 -11.01 13.80 20.45
CA LYS A 36 -10.02 14.58 19.70
C LYS A 36 -8.60 14.42 20.27
N SER A 37 -8.50 14.44 21.60
CA SER A 37 -7.23 14.27 22.31
C SER A 37 -6.65 12.87 22.12
N MET A 38 -7.49 11.82 22.08
CA MET A 38 -7.04 10.46 21.78
C MET A 38 -6.48 10.36 20.36
N ILE A 39 -7.22 10.83 19.35
CA ILE A 39 -6.75 10.80 17.96
C ILE A 39 -5.44 11.59 17.82
N SER A 40 -5.36 12.78 18.43
CA SER A 40 -4.12 13.56 18.44
C SER A 40 -2.95 12.79 19.08
N ARG A 41 -3.17 12.11 20.20
CA ARG A 41 -2.13 11.29 20.83
C ARG A 41 -1.73 10.10 19.95
N TYR A 42 -2.67 9.46 19.27
CA TYR A 42 -2.40 8.37 18.33
C TYR A 42 -1.58 8.87 17.14
N GLU A 43 -1.97 9.97 16.50
CA GLU A 43 -1.25 10.56 15.36
C GLU A 43 0.17 11.02 15.66
N ASN A 44 0.46 11.30 16.93
CA ASN A 44 1.78 11.71 17.41
C ASN A 44 2.55 10.58 18.14
N ASP A 45 2.07 9.33 18.05
CA ASP A 45 2.68 8.15 18.68
C ASP A 45 2.89 8.30 20.20
N LYS A 46 2.01 9.06 20.88
CA LYS A 46 2.04 9.31 22.33
C LYS A 46 1.17 8.34 23.15
N SER A 47 0.49 7.42 22.46
CA SER A 47 -0.39 6.42 23.05
C SER A 47 -0.54 5.23 22.11
N ASP A 48 -0.57 4.04 22.71
CA ASP A 48 -0.92 2.82 22.00
C ASP A 48 -2.41 2.79 21.66
N VAL A 49 -2.73 2.17 20.54
CA VAL A 49 -4.10 2.05 20.04
C VAL A 49 -4.60 0.64 20.33
N THR A 50 -5.81 0.54 20.89
CA THR A 50 -6.45 -0.75 21.13
C THR A 50 -6.84 -1.40 19.82
N LEU A 51 -6.85 -2.74 19.78
CA LEU A 51 -7.26 -3.49 18.59
C LEU A 51 -8.68 -3.12 18.12
N GLU A 52 -9.57 -2.83 19.07
CA GLU A 52 -10.93 -2.33 18.80
C GLU A 52 -10.91 -1.02 18.00
N ASN A 53 -10.15 -0.03 18.45
CA ASN A 53 -10.02 1.25 17.75
C ASN A 53 -9.37 1.07 16.37
N VAL A 54 -8.39 0.17 16.24
CA VAL A 54 -7.81 -0.16 14.92
C VAL A 54 -8.88 -0.66 13.96
N ARG A 55 -9.76 -1.57 14.40
CA ARG A 55 -10.85 -2.11 13.56
C ARG A 55 -11.83 -1.02 13.13
N ILE A 56 -12.15 -0.11 14.03
CA ILE A 56 -13.02 1.05 13.73
C ILE A 56 -12.36 1.92 12.65
N PHE A 57 -11.07 2.24 12.78
CA PHE A 57 -10.38 3.04 11.78
C PHE A 57 -10.28 2.32 10.43
N THR A 58 -10.01 1.00 10.42
CA THR A 58 -9.92 0.23 9.17
C THR A 58 -11.24 0.19 8.43
N ASP A 59 -12.34 -0.02 9.15
CA ASP A 59 -13.68 -0.01 8.57
C ASP A 59 -14.09 1.40 8.10
N PHE A 60 -13.79 2.43 8.89
CA PHE A 60 -14.13 3.81 8.55
C PHE A 60 -13.41 4.30 7.28
N PHE A 61 -12.12 4.00 7.15
CA PHE A 61 -11.30 4.42 6.01
C PHE A 61 -11.33 3.43 4.85
N ASP A 62 -12.09 2.34 4.96
CA ASP A 62 -12.16 1.26 3.97
C ASP A 62 -10.76 0.74 3.58
N VAL A 63 -9.95 0.45 4.60
CA VAL A 63 -8.61 -0.11 4.43
C VAL A 63 -8.51 -1.48 5.10
N PRO A 64 -7.72 -2.42 4.55
CA PRO A 64 -7.45 -3.70 5.19
C PRO A 64 -6.92 -3.57 6.63
N GLN A 65 -7.23 -4.53 7.52
CA GLN A 65 -6.71 -4.53 8.90
C GLN A 65 -5.19 -4.54 8.98
N ASP A 66 -4.56 -5.15 7.98
CA ASP A 66 -3.13 -5.21 7.86
C ASP A 66 -2.51 -3.86 7.42
N TYR A 67 -3.28 -2.86 7.00
CA TYR A 67 -2.76 -1.53 6.64
C TYR A 67 -2.02 -0.86 7.80
N PHE A 68 -2.57 -0.95 9.01
CA PHE A 68 -1.96 -0.38 10.21
C PHE A 68 -0.84 -1.27 10.77
N ILE A 69 -0.97 -2.59 10.62
CA ILE A 69 -0.06 -3.60 11.19
C ILE A 69 1.15 -3.86 10.30
N LYS A 70 0.94 -4.07 9.00
CA LYS A 70 2.03 -4.15 8.02
C LYS A 70 2.74 -2.83 8.11
N ASP A 71 4.02 -2.84 8.42
CA ASP A 71 4.90 -1.77 8.01
C ASP A 71 4.57 -1.49 6.54
N ASN A 72 3.87 -0.40 6.24
CA ASN A 72 3.98 0.25 4.94
C ASN A 72 5.38 0.89 4.92
N LYS A 73 6.42 0.07 5.10
CA LYS A 73 7.44 0.05 4.08
C LYS A 73 6.65 0.00 2.77
N LYS A 74 6.48 1.16 2.13
CA LYS A 74 6.88 1.23 0.72
C LYS A 74 8.01 0.21 0.58
N LEU A 75 7.83 -0.80 -0.26
CA LEU A 75 8.73 -1.93 -0.51
C LEU A 75 10.16 -1.49 -0.93
N ASP A 76 10.80 -0.67 -0.10
CA ASP A 76 11.93 0.21 -0.41
C ASP A 76 12.97 0.18 0.74
N ASN A 77 12.73 -0.57 1.84
CA ASN A 77 13.80 -0.92 2.79
C ASN A 77 14.51 -2.23 2.39
N SER A 78 14.48 -2.60 1.12
CA SER A 78 15.28 -3.69 0.55
C SER A 78 16.74 -3.27 0.30
N GLY A 79 17.12 -2.04 0.65
CA GLY A 79 18.38 -1.42 0.21
C GLY A 79 18.45 -1.34 -1.32
N LEU A 80 17.29 -1.29 -1.98
CA LEU A 80 17.16 -1.15 -3.41
C LEU A 80 16.69 0.28 -3.75
N PRO A 81 17.14 0.83 -4.88
CA PRO A 81 16.77 2.17 -5.32
C PRO A 81 15.26 2.35 -5.47
N LYS A 82 14.79 3.56 -5.18
CA LYS A 82 13.45 4.00 -5.58
C LYS A 82 13.35 4.13 -7.09
N LEU A 83 12.20 3.78 -7.64
CA LEU A 83 11.89 3.98 -9.05
C LEU A 83 11.41 5.41 -9.28
N SER A 84 11.72 5.95 -10.46
CA SER A 84 11.20 7.24 -10.92
C SER A 84 9.82 7.08 -11.55
N VAL A 85 9.07 8.17 -11.66
CA VAL A 85 7.73 8.18 -12.31
C VAL A 85 7.76 7.57 -13.72
N LYS A 86 8.84 7.80 -14.46
CA LYS A 86 9.03 7.21 -15.78
C LYS A 86 9.19 5.69 -15.70
N GLU A 87 9.97 5.19 -14.75
CA GLU A 87 10.19 3.76 -14.56
C GLU A 87 8.92 3.05 -14.10
N GLU A 88 8.11 3.69 -13.26
CA GLU A 88 6.78 3.21 -12.84
C GLU A 88 5.84 3.08 -14.05
N HIS A 89 5.79 4.11 -14.90
CA HIS A 89 4.98 4.09 -16.11
C HIS A 89 5.46 3.04 -17.13
N ASP A 90 6.78 2.86 -17.28
CA ASP A 90 7.34 1.82 -18.14
C ASP A 90 6.99 0.41 -17.63
N ILE A 91 6.93 0.21 -16.30
CA ILE A 91 6.47 -1.04 -15.69
C ILE A 91 5.00 -1.28 -16.02
N GLY A 92 4.13 -0.28 -15.89
CA GLY A 92 2.71 -0.41 -16.25
C GLY A 92 2.52 -0.85 -17.70
N LYS A 93 3.23 -0.23 -18.64
CA LYS A 93 3.23 -0.64 -20.05
C LYS A 93 3.73 -2.07 -20.26
N GLN A 94 4.76 -2.47 -19.52
CA GLN A 94 5.31 -3.81 -19.60
C GLN A 94 4.35 -4.87 -19.04
N LEU A 95 3.67 -4.56 -17.93
CA LEU A 95 2.63 -5.40 -17.35
C LEU A 95 1.48 -5.60 -18.34
N GLU A 96 0.94 -4.52 -18.92
CA GLU A 96 -0.14 -4.61 -19.92
C GLU A 96 0.27 -5.46 -21.12
N LYS A 97 1.50 -5.28 -21.62
CA LYS A 97 2.02 -6.08 -22.74
C LYS A 97 2.12 -7.56 -22.38
N ILE A 98 2.57 -7.89 -21.17
CA ILE A 98 2.66 -9.28 -20.69
C ILE A 98 1.26 -9.88 -20.60
N LEU A 99 0.33 -9.19 -19.93
CA LEU A 99 -1.05 -9.67 -19.75
C LEU A 99 -1.76 -9.87 -21.09
N LYS A 100 -1.62 -8.93 -22.03
CA LYS A 100 -2.20 -9.04 -23.37
C LYS A 100 -1.69 -10.28 -24.11
N ASN A 101 -0.37 -10.52 -24.06
CA ASN A 101 0.23 -11.70 -24.68
C ASN A 101 -0.21 -13.01 -24.01
N MET A 102 -0.61 -12.98 -22.73
CA MET A 102 -1.14 -14.15 -22.02
C MET A 102 -2.61 -14.41 -22.35
N ASP A 103 -3.38 -13.34 -22.59
CA ASP A 103 -4.81 -13.42 -22.91
C ASP A 103 -5.06 -13.87 -24.36
N ASP A 104 -4.20 -13.45 -25.30
CA ASP A 104 -4.31 -13.76 -26.74
C ASP A 104 -4.17 -15.27 -27.09
N GLY A 105 -3.85 -16.15 -26.13
CA GLY A 105 -3.36 -17.50 -26.42
C GLY A 105 -3.77 -18.64 -25.49
N THR A 106 -4.94 -18.60 -24.83
CA THR A 106 -5.36 -19.66 -23.88
C THR A 106 -4.38 -19.88 -22.70
N ALA A 107 -3.48 -18.93 -22.43
CA ALA A 107 -2.34 -19.13 -21.52
C ALA A 107 -2.65 -18.86 -20.04
N LEU A 108 -3.80 -18.25 -19.72
CA LEU A 108 -4.30 -18.10 -18.35
C LEU A 108 -5.22 -19.27 -17.98
N ALA A 109 -4.84 -20.50 -18.35
CA ALA A 109 -5.48 -21.70 -17.86
C ALA A 109 -4.60 -22.35 -16.79
N PHE A 110 -5.15 -22.62 -15.62
CA PHE A 110 -4.49 -23.36 -14.55
C PHE A 110 -5.10 -24.76 -14.52
N ASP A 111 -4.26 -25.80 -14.69
CA ASP A 111 -4.69 -27.20 -14.80
C ASP A 111 -5.67 -27.48 -15.96
N GLY A 112 -5.60 -26.69 -17.02
CA GLY A 112 -6.48 -26.81 -18.19
C GLY A 112 -7.83 -26.10 -18.06
N GLU A 113 -8.12 -25.52 -16.90
CA GLU A 113 -9.30 -24.67 -16.68
C GLU A 113 -8.94 -23.19 -16.79
N PRO A 114 -9.76 -22.36 -17.45
CA PRO A 114 -9.54 -20.92 -17.50
C PRO A 114 -9.57 -20.36 -16.07
N MET A 115 -8.58 -19.53 -15.73
CA MET A 115 -8.51 -18.87 -14.43
C MET A 115 -9.73 -17.98 -14.23
N ASP A 116 -10.30 -18.00 -13.02
CA ASP A 116 -11.29 -17.01 -12.61
C ASP A 116 -10.65 -15.63 -12.43
N ASP A 117 -11.50 -14.61 -12.32
CA ASP A 117 -11.06 -13.21 -12.28
C ASP A 117 -10.24 -12.89 -11.01
N GLU A 118 -10.54 -13.53 -9.88
CA GLU A 118 -9.77 -13.36 -8.63
C GLU A 118 -8.34 -13.90 -8.80
N THR A 119 -8.19 -15.07 -9.42
CA THR A 119 -6.90 -15.70 -9.66
C THR A 119 -6.10 -14.91 -10.71
N LYS A 120 -6.77 -14.34 -11.73
CA LYS A 120 -6.12 -13.43 -12.69
C LYS A 120 -5.59 -12.18 -12.02
N ASP A 121 -6.35 -11.60 -11.08
CA ASP A 121 -5.91 -10.43 -10.32
C ASP A 121 -4.71 -10.74 -9.41
N LEU A 122 -4.70 -11.92 -8.78
CA LEU A 122 -3.55 -12.40 -8.01
C LEU A 122 -2.31 -12.57 -8.89
N VAL A 123 -2.45 -13.17 -10.07
CA VAL A 123 -1.34 -13.30 -11.04
C VAL A 123 -0.85 -11.95 -11.51
N ARG A 124 -1.76 -11.03 -11.82
CA ARG A 124 -1.42 -9.65 -12.20
C ARG A 124 -0.60 -8.97 -11.11
N ALA A 125 -1.05 -9.03 -9.86
CA ALA A 125 -0.35 -8.45 -8.72
C ALA A 125 1.04 -9.06 -8.52
N ALA A 126 1.17 -10.38 -8.69
CA ALA A 126 2.46 -11.08 -8.59
C ALA A 126 3.44 -10.65 -9.70
N ILE A 127 2.98 -10.54 -10.95
CA ILE A 127 3.78 -10.08 -12.10
C ILE A 127 4.25 -8.64 -11.86
N GLU A 128 3.34 -7.75 -11.47
CA GLU A 128 3.66 -6.35 -11.17
C GLU A 128 4.75 -6.27 -10.10
N SER A 129 4.56 -6.95 -8.97
CA SER A 129 5.56 -6.99 -7.88
C SER A 129 6.95 -7.44 -8.38
N ASN A 130 7.01 -8.47 -9.21
CA ASN A 130 8.25 -8.98 -9.79
C ASN A 130 8.90 -7.99 -10.78
N LEU A 131 8.11 -7.25 -11.56
CA LEU A 131 8.62 -6.22 -12.46
C LEU A 131 9.28 -5.07 -11.67
N HIS A 132 8.63 -4.61 -10.61
CA HIS A 132 9.20 -3.60 -9.71
C HIS A 132 10.51 -4.09 -9.09
N LEU A 133 10.51 -5.31 -8.54
CA LEU A 133 11.71 -5.89 -7.94
C LEU A 133 12.87 -5.98 -8.95
N THR A 134 12.58 -6.50 -10.14
CA THR A 134 13.58 -6.64 -11.21
C THR A 134 14.17 -5.28 -11.60
N LYS A 135 13.32 -4.26 -11.76
CA LYS A 135 13.75 -2.90 -12.11
C LYS A 135 14.63 -2.29 -11.02
N LYS A 136 14.23 -2.44 -9.76
CA LYS A 136 14.98 -2.00 -8.59
C LYS A 136 16.35 -2.67 -8.49
N LEU A 137 16.42 -3.99 -8.70
CA LEU A 137 17.68 -4.75 -8.73
C LEU A 137 18.59 -4.30 -9.88
N ALA A 138 18.05 -4.12 -11.09
CA ALA A 138 18.80 -3.64 -12.24
C ALA A 138 19.39 -2.25 -11.95
N LYS A 139 18.59 -1.33 -11.41
CA LYS A 139 19.05 0.01 -11.05
C LYS A 139 20.15 -0.03 -9.98
N LYS A 140 20.06 -0.91 -8.97
CA LYS A 140 21.14 -1.09 -7.99
C LYS A 140 22.43 -1.62 -8.64
N LYS A 141 22.30 -2.61 -9.52
CA LYS A 141 23.44 -3.28 -10.17
C LYS A 141 24.18 -2.34 -11.13
N PHE A 142 23.43 -1.60 -11.95
CA PHE A 142 23.99 -0.82 -13.05
C PHE A 142 24.24 0.65 -12.71
N THR A 143 23.71 1.19 -11.62
CA THR A 143 24.07 2.56 -11.17
C THR A 143 25.43 2.54 -10.48
N PRO A 144 26.43 3.32 -10.95
CA PRO A 144 27.71 3.48 -10.27
C PRO A 144 27.53 4.00 -8.83
N LYS A 145 28.37 3.54 -7.89
CA LYS A 145 28.28 3.91 -6.46
C LYS A 145 28.19 5.42 -6.22
N LYS A 146 28.94 6.22 -6.98
CA LYS A 146 28.94 7.69 -6.91
C LYS A 146 27.59 8.37 -7.17
N TYR A 147 26.62 7.67 -7.76
CA TYR A 147 25.28 8.17 -8.06
C TYR A 147 24.16 7.48 -7.26
N ARG A 148 24.50 6.67 -6.26
CA ARG A 148 23.53 6.00 -5.39
C ARG A 148 23.22 6.91 -4.20
N ASN A 149 22.15 7.69 -4.29
CA ASN A 149 21.66 8.53 -3.19
C ASN A 149 20.66 7.80 -2.27
N TRP A 150 20.58 6.48 -2.40
CA TRP A 150 19.66 5.58 -1.68
C TRP A 150 20.40 4.52 -0.85
N GLU A 151 21.74 4.51 -0.89
CA GLU A 151 22.61 3.80 0.05
C GLU A 151 23.06 4.78 1.13
#